data_AF-A0A948RCX4-F1
#
_entry.id   AF-A0A948RCX4-F1
#
_cell.length_a   1.000
_cell.length_b   1.000
_cell.length_c   1.000
_cell.angle_alpha   90.00
_cell.angle_beta   90.00
_cell.angle_gamma   90.00
#
_symmetry.space_group_name_H-M   'P 1'
#
loop_
_entity.id
_entity.type
_entity.pdbx_description
1 polymer ?
#
loop_
_entity_poly.entity_id
_entity_poly.type
_entity_poly.pdbx_seq_one_letter_code
_entity_poly.pdbx_strand_id
1 'polypeptide(L)'
;MQLLLSRGYRQGEQPFVFFRTVQAGGREIEVEVDFLAGEYASAARGRRTQRVQDMRPRKARGCDLAIDLAAEVTLSGTLPDGAKDSVRLRVASIVPFLVMKAMTLSGRLMEKDAWDIYFCIRYYPGGLDRLVEIFHPQLNHHLVQEALAILAEKFASPDHVGPSHVADFEEMTDAEERALLQRDAFERVNALVFRLRTV
;
A
#
# COMPACT_ATOMS: atom_id res chain seq x y z
N MET A 1 2.96 23.84 -4.35
CA MET A 1 3.03 24.24 -2.94
C MET A 1 2.07 25.38 -2.61
N GLN A 2 2.06 26.49 -3.35
CA GLN A 2 1.16 27.62 -3.07
C GLN A 2 -0.33 27.22 -3.00
N LEU A 3 -0.77 26.29 -3.86
CA LEU A 3 -2.12 25.74 -3.84
C LEU A 3 -2.46 24.99 -2.53
N LEU A 4 -1.52 24.24 -1.96
CA LEU A 4 -1.77 23.49 -0.72
C LEU A 4 -1.90 24.46 0.46
N LEU A 5 -0.98 25.42 0.55
CA LEU A 5 -0.98 26.43 1.62
C LEU A 5 -2.25 27.28 1.57
N SER A 6 -2.70 27.70 0.38
CA SER A 6 -3.95 28.47 0.23
C SER A 6 -5.21 27.68 0.57
N ARG A 7 -5.12 26.34 0.65
CA ARG A 7 -6.21 25.43 1.04
C ARG A 7 -6.09 24.94 2.49
N GLY A 8 -5.24 25.57 3.30
CA GLY A 8 -5.11 25.29 4.73
C GLY A 8 -4.25 24.08 5.07
N TYR A 9 -3.43 23.58 4.13
CA TYR A 9 -2.42 22.59 4.46
C TYR A 9 -1.20 23.26 5.09
N ARG A 10 -0.66 22.63 6.14
CA ARG A 10 0.61 23.00 6.78
C ARG A 10 1.67 21.95 6.45
N GLN A 11 2.88 22.37 6.08
CA GLN A 11 3.98 21.43 5.85
C GLN A 11 4.52 20.91 7.19
N GLY A 12 4.80 19.61 7.28
CA GLY A 12 5.47 18.99 8.42
C GLY A 12 6.99 19.20 8.41
N GLU A 13 7.68 18.51 9.33
CA GLU A 13 9.15 18.52 9.37
C GLU A 13 9.78 17.92 8.10
N GLN A 14 9.15 16.87 7.58
CA GLN A 14 9.56 16.23 6.35
C GLN A 14 8.94 16.96 5.15
N PRO A 15 9.72 17.25 4.09
CA PRO A 15 9.26 18.13 3.02
C PRO A 15 8.16 17.53 2.13
N PHE A 16 7.86 16.25 2.31
CA PHE A 16 6.81 15.52 1.60
C PHE A 16 5.55 15.28 2.45
N VAL A 17 5.56 15.63 3.74
CA VAL A 17 4.45 15.41 4.67
C VAL A 17 3.71 16.74 4.86
N PHE A 18 2.39 16.71 4.67
CA PHE A 18 1.52 17.86 4.88
C PHE A 18 0.35 17.47 5.78
N PHE A 19 -0.13 18.41 6.59
CA PHE A 19 -1.25 18.20 7.48
C PHE A 19 -2.38 19.17 7.15
N ARG A 20 -3.61 18.74 7.34
CA ARG A 20 -4.79 19.63 7.30
C ARG A 20 -5.82 19.17 8.32
N THR A 21 -6.28 20.11 9.14
CA THR A 21 -7.41 19.88 10.04
C THR A 21 -8.72 20.03 9.27
N VAL A 22 -9.59 19.03 9.37
CA VAL A 22 -10.93 19.03 8.78
C VAL A 22 -11.97 18.74 9.85
N GLN A 23 -13.16 19.32 9.71
CA GLN A 23 -14.32 19.00 10.53
C GLN A 23 -15.03 17.80 9.92
N ALA A 24 -15.15 16.70 10.65
CA ALA A 24 -15.88 15.52 10.22
C ALA A 24 -16.60 14.88 11.42
N GLY A 25 -17.91 14.64 11.29
CA GLY A 25 -18.71 14.04 12.37
C GLY A 25 -18.72 14.85 13.68
N GLY A 26 -18.63 16.19 13.58
CA GLY A 26 -18.59 17.08 14.75
C GLY A 26 -17.26 17.07 15.51
N ARG A 27 -16.20 16.51 14.92
CA ARG A 27 -14.86 16.45 15.52
C ARG A 27 -13.84 17.06 14.56
N GLU A 28 -12.82 17.68 15.16
CA GLU A 28 -11.60 18.05 14.44
C GLU A 28 -10.73 16.82 14.23
N ILE A 29 -10.39 16.57 12.97
CA ILE A 29 -9.48 15.49 12.57
C ILE A 29 -8.32 16.13 11.83
N GLU A 30 -7.11 15.92 12.32
CA GLU A 30 -5.90 16.27 11.59
C GLU A 30 -5.54 15.14 10.61
N VAL A 31 -5.52 15.46 9.33
CA VAL A 31 -5.23 14.52 8.24
C VAL A 31 -3.82 14.76 7.74
N GLU A 32 -2.99 13.72 7.84
CA GLU A 32 -1.66 13.66 7.22
C GLU A 32 -1.78 13.26 5.74
N VAL A 33 -1.01 13.93 4.88
CA VAL A 33 -0.92 13.67 3.44
C VAL A 33 0.54 13.61 3.05
N ASP A 34 0.95 12.41 2.63
CA ASP A 34 2.29 12.13 2.14
C ASP A 34 2.35 12.20 0.62
N PHE A 35 3.24 13.02 0.10
CA PHE A 35 3.52 13.09 -1.34
C PHE A 35 4.64 12.13 -1.70
N LEU A 36 4.28 11.09 -2.46
CA LEU A 36 5.21 10.08 -2.94
C LEU A 36 5.57 10.30 -4.41
N ALA A 37 6.72 9.74 -4.79
CA ALA A 37 7.23 9.73 -6.15
C ALA A 37 7.84 8.37 -6.45
N GLY A 38 7.82 7.99 -7.72
CA GLY A 38 8.56 6.85 -8.24
C GLY A 38 10.07 6.94 -7.96
N GLU A 39 10.72 5.80 -7.74
CA GLU A 39 12.13 5.75 -7.37
C GLU A 39 13.06 6.22 -8.51
N TYR A 40 12.64 5.96 -9.75
CA TYR A 40 13.45 6.08 -10.96
C TYR A 40 13.24 7.39 -11.72
N ALA A 41 12.37 8.27 -11.24
CA ALA A 41 11.78 9.33 -12.04
C ALA A 41 12.64 10.59 -12.29
N SER A 42 13.92 10.70 -11.87
CA SER A 42 14.93 11.67 -12.41
C SER A 42 16.11 12.02 -11.49
N ALA A 43 16.02 11.87 -10.16
CA ALA A 43 17.11 12.30 -9.28
C ALA A 43 18.17 11.18 -9.09
N ALA A 44 19.46 11.58 -8.99
CA ALA A 44 20.60 10.69 -8.75
C ALA A 44 20.33 9.61 -7.70
N ARG A 45 20.82 8.38 -7.96
CA ARG A 45 20.76 7.25 -7.02
C ARG A 45 21.30 7.70 -5.65
N GLY A 46 20.50 7.56 -4.60
CA GLY A 46 20.87 7.91 -3.22
C GLY A 46 20.08 9.02 -2.54
N ARG A 47 19.35 9.88 -3.28
CA ARG A 47 18.47 10.88 -2.64
C ARG A 47 17.09 10.31 -2.32
N ARG A 48 16.65 10.45 -1.06
CA ARG A 48 15.34 9.97 -0.58
C ARG A 48 14.14 10.76 -1.15
N THR A 49 14.34 12.00 -1.57
CA THR A 49 13.30 12.84 -2.18
C THR A 49 13.73 13.32 -3.56
N GLN A 50 12.79 13.68 -4.41
CA GLN A 50 13.07 14.32 -5.70
C GLN A 50 12.26 15.59 -5.88
N ARG A 51 12.76 16.53 -6.69
CA ARG A 51 12.04 17.78 -6.96
C ARG A 51 10.99 17.54 -8.04
N VAL A 52 9.74 17.85 -7.74
CA VAL A 52 8.64 17.91 -8.70
C VAL A 52 8.00 19.28 -8.55
N GLN A 53 8.14 20.14 -9.56
CA GLN A 53 7.75 21.55 -9.48
C GLN A 53 8.37 22.26 -8.24
N ASP A 54 7.54 22.76 -7.33
CA ASP A 54 7.90 23.41 -6.07
C ASP A 54 7.82 22.47 -4.85
N MET A 55 7.67 21.17 -5.06
CA MET A 55 7.57 20.14 -4.02
C MET A 55 8.76 19.18 -4.02
N ARG A 56 8.92 18.45 -2.91
CA ARG A 56 9.95 17.42 -2.72
C ARG A 56 9.36 16.08 -2.26
N PRO A 57 8.55 15.40 -3.09
CA PRO A 57 7.98 14.10 -2.74
C PRO A 57 9.03 13.04 -2.39
N ARG A 58 8.66 12.11 -1.52
CA ARG A 58 9.49 10.97 -1.09
C ARG A 58 9.50 9.91 -2.18
N LYS A 59 10.70 9.49 -2.58
CA LYS A 59 10.87 8.33 -3.45
C LYS A 59 10.44 7.05 -2.73
N ALA A 60 9.52 6.31 -3.33
CA ALA A 60 9.05 5.03 -2.84
C ALA A 60 9.18 3.97 -3.94
N ARG A 61 9.92 2.89 -3.65
CA ARG A 61 10.09 1.76 -4.58
C ARG A 61 8.73 1.08 -4.80
N GLY A 62 8.40 0.80 -6.05
CA GLY A 62 7.08 0.28 -6.44
C GLY A 62 6.02 1.36 -6.67
N CYS A 63 6.25 2.62 -6.28
CA CYS A 63 5.29 3.70 -6.48
C CYS A 63 5.13 4.08 -7.96
N ASP A 64 6.13 3.83 -8.80
CA ASP A 64 6.03 4.00 -10.26
C ASP A 64 4.85 3.19 -10.83
N LEU A 65 4.68 1.92 -10.39
CA LEU A 65 3.57 1.07 -10.79
C LEU A 65 2.21 1.62 -10.32
N ALA A 66 2.15 2.33 -9.20
CA ALA A 66 0.90 2.91 -8.71
C ALA A 66 0.41 4.04 -9.62
N ILE A 67 1.32 4.72 -10.32
CA ILE A 67 1.00 5.75 -11.29
C ILE A 67 0.53 5.11 -12.61
N ASP A 68 1.19 4.03 -13.04
CA ASP A 68 0.90 3.37 -14.32
C ASP A 68 -0.34 2.48 -14.26
N LEU A 69 -0.51 1.73 -13.17
CA LEU A 69 -1.58 0.75 -12.96
C LEU A 69 -2.67 1.28 -12.03
N ALA A 70 -2.95 2.59 -12.05
CA ALA A 70 -4.03 3.16 -11.24
C ALA A 70 -5.41 2.77 -11.78
N ALA A 71 -6.33 2.43 -10.87
CA ALA A 71 -7.75 2.30 -11.17
C ALA A 71 -8.45 3.66 -10.97
N GLU A 72 -9.36 4.01 -11.87
CA GLU A 72 -10.23 5.19 -11.70
C GLU A 72 -11.46 4.80 -10.86
N VAL A 73 -11.70 5.52 -9.78
CA VAL A 73 -12.87 5.38 -8.92
C VAL A 73 -13.63 6.70 -8.85
N THR A 74 -14.96 6.63 -8.86
CA THR A 74 -15.80 7.81 -8.62
C THR A 74 -16.25 7.78 -7.17
N LEU A 75 -15.91 8.82 -6.41
CA LEU A 75 -16.43 9.04 -5.06
C LEU A 75 -17.46 10.16 -5.12
N SER A 76 -18.65 9.88 -4.59
CA SER A 76 -19.70 10.88 -4.40
C SER A 76 -19.97 11.04 -2.91
N GLY A 77 -20.14 12.28 -2.45
CA GLY A 77 -20.29 12.57 -1.03
C GLY A 77 -20.82 13.96 -0.75
N THR A 78 -20.92 14.26 0.54
CA THR A 78 -21.28 15.61 1.03
C THR A 78 -20.00 16.26 1.57
N LEU A 79 -19.69 17.46 1.09
CA LEU A 79 -18.57 18.27 1.53
C LEU A 79 -18.81 18.85 2.93
N PRO A 80 -17.78 19.34 3.63
CA PRO A 80 -17.93 19.93 4.96
C PRO A 80 -18.90 21.12 5.04
N ASP A 81 -19.15 21.81 3.92
CA ASP A 81 -20.11 22.92 3.81
C ASP A 81 -21.55 22.47 3.48
N GLY A 82 -21.79 21.16 3.36
CA GLY A 82 -23.10 20.58 3.07
C GLY A 82 -23.40 20.40 1.58
N ALA A 83 -22.53 20.85 0.67
CA ALA A 83 -22.72 20.65 -0.77
C ALA A 83 -22.50 19.18 -1.16
N LYS A 84 -23.31 18.66 -2.10
CA LYS A 84 -23.07 17.35 -2.71
C LYS A 84 -22.10 17.50 -3.85
N ASP A 85 -21.08 16.65 -3.90
CA ASP A 85 -20.07 16.65 -4.94
C ASP A 85 -19.69 15.24 -5.35
N SER A 86 -19.10 15.10 -6.54
CA SER A 86 -18.58 13.86 -7.07
C SER A 86 -17.23 14.09 -7.74
N VAL A 87 -16.22 13.32 -7.31
CA VAL A 87 -14.86 13.42 -7.82
C VAL A 87 -14.40 12.08 -8.39
N ARG A 88 -13.68 12.13 -9.50
CA ARG A 88 -12.97 10.98 -10.06
C ARG A 88 -11.54 10.98 -9.55
N LEU A 89 -11.13 9.88 -8.95
CA LEU A 89 -9.81 9.70 -8.35
C LEU A 89 -9.10 8.52 -9.00
N ARG A 90 -7.78 8.65 -9.16
CA ARG A 90 -6.91 7.53 -9.52
C ARG A 90 -6.35 6.93 -8.24
N VAL A 91 -6.65 5.67 -7.99
CA VAL A 91 -6.21 4.91 -6.81
C VAL A 91 -5.29 3.78 -7.26
N ALA A 92 -4.24 3.50 -6.51
CA ALA A 92 -3.37 2.36 -6.80
C ALA A 92 -4.21 1.08 -6.87
N SER A 93 -4.12 0.34 -7.98
CA SER A 93 -4.77 -0.97 -8.06
C SER A 93 -4.06 -2.00 -7.18
N ILE A 94 -4.62 -3.21 -7.12
CA ILE A 94 -4.14 -4.26 -6.21
C ILE A 94 -2.68 -4.66 -6.45
N VAL A 95 -2.22 -4.68 -7.70
CA VAL A 95 -0.84 -5.07 -8.06
C VAL A 95 0.17 -4.08 -7.47
N PRO A 96 0.15 -2.77 -7.80
CA PRO A 96 1.07 -1.81 -7.20
C PRO A 96 0.91 -1.70 -5.69
N PHE A 97 -0.30 -1.86 -5.15
CA PHE A 97 -0.52 -1.86 -3.71
C PHE A 97 0.26 -3.00 -3.01
N LEU A 98 0.08 -4.24 -3.46
CA LEU A 98 0.78 -5.40 -2.89
C LEU A 98 2.30 -5.33 -3.14
N VAL A 99 2.73 -4.83 -4.30
CA VAL A 99 4.17 -4.59 -4.59
C VAL A 99 4.75 -3.61 -3.57
N MET A 100 4.13 -2.44 -3.38
CA MET A 100 4.61 -1.44 -2.43
C MET A 100 4.62 -1.97 -0.99
N LYS A 101 3.63 -2.78 -0.61
CA LYS A 101 3.59 -3.43 0.70
C LYS A 101 4.70 -4.45 0.88
N ALA A 102 4.99 -5.28 -0.11
CA ALA A 102 6.11 -6.21 -0.08
C ALA A 102 7.46 -5.47 0.08
N MET A 103 7.71 -4.41 -0.72
CA MET A 103 8.93 -3.60 -0.61
C MET A 103 9.10 -3.01 0.80
N THR A 104 7.99 -2.54 1.37
CA THR A 104 7.99 -1.94 2.72
C THR A 104 8.22 -2.99 3.79
N LEU A 105 7.57 -4.16 3.68
CA LEU A 105 7.76 -5.30 4.58
C LEU A 105 9.23 -5.73 4.61
N SER A 106 9.91 -5.80 3.46
CA SER A 106 11.33 -6.13 3.40
C SER A 106 12.25 -5.10 4.04
N GLY A 107 11.85 -3.82 4.08
CA GLY A 107 12.72 -2.72 4.51
C GLY A 107 12.61 -2.36 5.99
N ARG A 108 11.39 -2.31 6.54
CA ARG A 108 11.13 -1.84 7.92
C ARG A 108 10.51 -2.89 8.85
N LEU A 109 10.07 -4.03 8.32
CA LEU A 109 9.44 -5.12 9.07
C LEU A 109 8.35 -4.62 10.03
N MET A 110 7.33 -3.92 9.52
CA MET A 110 6.17 -3.51 10.34
C MET A 110 5.04 -4.54 10.24
N GLU A 111 4.40 -4.81 11.38
CA GLU A 111 3.30 -5.79 11.50
C GLU A 111 2.16 -5.49 10.52
N LYS A 112 1.74 -4.21 10.49
CA LYS A 112 0.68 -3.70 9.62
C LYS A 112 0.89 -4.01 8.13
N ASP A 113 2.12 -4.00 7.64
CA ASP A 113 2.36 -4.25 6.21
C ASP A 113 2.11 -5.73 5.85
N ALA A 114 2.46 -6.66 6.73
CA ALA A 114 2.13 -8.08 6.56
C ALA A 114 0.62 -8.30 6.64
N TRP A 115 -0.06 -7.63 7.58
CA TRP A 115 -1.50 -7.67 7.71
C TRP A 115 -2.23 -7.13 6.48
N ASP A 116 -1.82 -5.98 5.94
CA ASP A 116 -2.43 -5.40 4.74
C ASP A 116 -2.31 -6.33 3.52
N ILE A 117 -1.18 -7.05 3.38
CA ILE A 117 -0.98 -8.07 2.34
C ILE A 117 -1.97 -9.22 2.52
N TYR A 118 -2.01 -9.78 3.73
CA TYR A 118 -2.91 -10.87 4.09
C TYR A 118 -4.38 -10.50 3.86
N PHE A 119 -4.79 -9.36 4.40
CA PHE A 119 -6.15 -8.83 4.30
C PHE A 119 -6.57 -8.69 2.83
N CYS A 120 -5.72 -8.07 2.02
CA CYS A 120 -6.01 -7.89 0.61
C CYS A 120 -6.15 -9.22 -0.12
N ILE A 121 -5.30 -10.21 0.16
CA ILE A 121 -5.39 -11.52 -0.50
C ILE A 121 -6.63 -12.31 -0.02
N ARG A 122 -6.95 -12.24 1.27
CA ARG A 122 -8.09 -12.94 1.86
C ARG A 122 -9.43 -12.40 1.40
N TYR A 123 -9.56 -11.08 1.31
CA TYR A 123 -10.84 -10.41 1.08
C TYR A 123 -10.98 -9.77 -0.31
N TYR A 124 -10.05 -10.02 -1.23
CA TYR A 124 -10.17 -9.48 -2.57
C TYR A 124 -11.46 -9.95 -3.26
N PRO A 125 -12.27 -9.04 -3.85
CA PRO A 125 -13.44 -9.44 -4.63
C PRO A 125 -13.04 -10.37 -5.80
N GLY A 126 -13.68 -11.53 -5.88
CA GLY A 126 -13.32 -12.59 -6.84
C GLY A 126 -12.20 -13.52 -6.37
N GLY A 127 -11.66 -13.29 -5.17
CA GLY A 127 -10.72 -14.18 -4.51
C GLY A 127 -9.38 -14.36 -5.23
N LEU A 128 -8.74 -15.48 -4.94
CA LEU A 128 -7.38 -15.78 -5.41
C LEU A 128 -7.30 -15.90 -6.94
N ASP A 129 -8.30 -16.49 -7.58
CA ASP A 129 -8.34 -16.63 -9.04
C ASP A 129 -8.30 -15.26 -9.72
N ARG A 130 -9.10 -14.32 -9.22
CA ARG A 130 -9.13 -12.97 -9.76
C ARG A 130 -7.81 -12.23 -9.56
N LEU A 131 -7.16 -12.43 -8.41
CA LEU A 131 -5.83 -11.87 -8.18
C LEU A 131 -4.83 -12.41 -9.20
N VAL A 132 -4.81 -13.72 -9.45
CA VAL A 132 -3.91 -14.35 -10.42
C VAL A 132 -4.10 -13.77 -11.82
N GLU A 133 -5.34 -13.63 -12.27
CA GLU A 133 -5.67 -13.01 -13.56
C GLU A 133 -5.15 -11.56 -13.68
N ILE A 134 -5.31 -10.75 -12.62
CA ILE A 134 -4.90 -9.35 -12.63
C ILE A 134 -3.36 -9.22 -12.62
N PHE A 135 -2.66 -10.13 -11.94
CA PHE A 135 -1.20 -10.13 -11.89
C PHE A 135 -0.55 -10.61 -13.18
N HIS A 136 -1.20 -11.54 -13.91
CA HIS A 136 -0.61 -12.21 -15.07
C HIS A 136 0.01 -11.25 -16.12
N PRO A 137 -0.63 -10.14 -16.53
CA PRO A 137 -0.03 -9.22 -17.50
C PRO A 137 1.22 -8.49 -16.99
N GLN A 138 1.45 -8.50 -15.67
CA GLN A 138 2.51 -7.73 -15.00
C GLN A 138 3.70 -8.61 -14.57
N LEU A 139 3.67 -9.93 -14.81
CA LEU A 139 4.68 -10.87 -14.31
C LEU A 139 6.10 -10.66 -14.85
N ASN A 140 6.23 -10.02 -16.02
CA ASN A 140 7.53 -9.67 -16.59
C ASN A 140 8.11 -8.38 -15.99
N HIS A 141 7.36 -7.66 -15.16
CA HIS A 141 7.85 -6.43 -14.55
C HIS A 141 8.76 -6.75 -13.36
N HIS A 142 10.01 -6.27 -13.39
CA HIS A 142 11.03 -6.57 -12.37
C HIS A 142 10.58 -6.28 -10.92
N LEU A 143 9.87 -5.16 -10.66
CA LEU A 143 9.34 -4.87 -9.32
C LEU A 143 8.26 -5.85 -8.86
N VAL A 144 7.50 -6.44 -9.79
CA VAL A 144 6.50 -7.48 -9.47
C VAL A 144 7.22 -8.77 -9.11
N GLN A 145 8.24 -9.16 -9.89
CA GLN A 145 9.07 -10.33 -9.60
C GLN A 145 9.79 -10.21 -8.25
N GLU A 146 10.36 -9.04 -7.95
CA GLU A 146 10.98 -8.73 -6.67
C GLU A 146 9.97 -8.80 -5.52
N ALA A 147 8.78 -8.22 -5.68
CA ALA A 147 7.73 -8.35 -4.67
C ALA A 147 7.32 -9.81 -4.43
N LEU A 148 7.15 -10.61 -5.47
CA LEU A 148 6.85 -12.04 -5.34
C LEU A 148 7.98 -12.82 -4.67
N ALA A 149 9.24 -12.42 -4.87
CA ALA A 149 10.38 -12.99 -4.14
C ALA A 149 10.33 -12.66 -2.66
N ILE A 150 10.06 -11.40 -2.31
CA ILE A 150 9.89 -10.97 -0.92
C ILE A 150 8.73 -11.71 -0.26
N LEU A 151 7.57 -11.82 -0.92
CA LEU A 151 6.42 -12.54 -0.37
C LEU A 151 6.74 -14.02 -0.14
N ALA A 152 7.44 -14.68 -1.08
CA ALA A 152 7.88 -16.06 -0.92
C ALA A 152 8.81 -16.24 0.29
N GLU A 153 9.72 -15.29 0.52
CA GLU A 153 10.67 -15.33 1.64
C GLU A 153 9.95 -15.07 2.98
N LYS A 154 9.16 -14.00 3.06
CA LYS A 154 8.56 -13.54 4.33
C LYS A 154 7.38 -14.40 4.77
N PHE A 155 6.75 -15.14 3.86
CA PHE A 155 5.66 -16.07 4.12
C PHE A 155 6.06 -17.51 3.75
N ALA A 156 7.28 -17.95 4.08
CA ALA A 156 7.76 -19.29 3.72
C ALA A 156 7.22 -20.42 4.62
N SER A 157 6.78 -20.11 5.84
CA SER A 157 6.07 -21.03 6.74
C SER A 157 5.20 -20.24 7.73
N PRO A 158 4.28 -20.89 8.47
CA PRO A 158 3.49 -20.25 9.54
C PRO A 158 4.35 -19.56 10.62
N ASP A 159 5.59 -19.99 10.81
CA ASP A 159 6.51 -19.45 11.81
C ASP A 159 7.36 -18.28 11.28
N HIS A 160 7.22 -17.92 10.00
CA HIS A 160 7.95 -16.80 9.43
C HIS A 160 7.37 -15.45 9.86
N VAL A 161 8.16 -14.41 9.63
CA VAL A 161 7.85 -13.04 10.05
C VAL A 161 6.52 -12.53 9.49
N GLY A 162 6.18 -12.85 8.24
CA GLY A 162 4.92 -12.42 7.62
C GLY A 162 3.69 -12.91 8.39
N PRO A 163 3.46 -14.22 8.50
CA PRO A 163 2.38 -14.78 9.29
C PRO A 163 2.37 -14.36 10.76
N SER A 164 3.54 -14.31 11.40
CA SER A 164 3.65 -13.87 12.80
C SER A 164 3.17 -12.43 12.99
N HIS A 165 3.61 -11.53 12.12
CA HIS A 165 3.18 -10.14 12.10
C HIS A 165 1.69 -9.96 11.83
N VAL A 166 1.06 -10.83 11.03
CA VAL A 166 -0.40 -10.81 10.85
C VAL A 166 -1.11 -11.08 12.17
N ALA A 167 -0.64 -12.06 12.94
CA ALA A 167 -1.21 -12.37 14.24
C ALA A 167 -0.88 -11.34 15.33
N ASP A 168 0.31 -10.74 15.27
CA ASP A 168 0.71 -9.65 16.17
C ASP A 168 -0.15 -8.40 15.95
N PHE A 169 -0.43 -8.05 14.70
CA PHE A 169 -1.27 -6.90 14.37
C PHE A 169 -2.72 -7.04 14.86
N GLU A 170 -3.25 -8.28 14.89
CA GLU A 170 -4.58 -8.58 15.44
C GLU A 170 -4.56 -8.72 16.98
N GLU A 171 -3.41 -8.50 17.62
CA GLU A 171 -3.20 -8.65 19.06
C GLU A 171 -3.65 -10.04 19.57
N MET A 172 -3.45 -11.08 18.76
CA MET A 172 -3.98 -12.42 19.03
C MET A 172 -3.23 -13.08 20.19
N THR A 173 -3.90 -13.23 21.34
CA THR A 173 -3.31 -13.81 22.56
C THR A 173 -3.57 -15.29 22.74
N ASP A 174 -4.66 -15.83 22.17
CA ASP A 174 -4.95 -17.25 22.22
C ASP A 174 -4.02 -18.03 21.27
N ALA A 175 -3.38 -19.08 21.79
CA ALA A 175 -2.34 -19.80 21.05
C ALA A 175 -2.90 -20.60 19.87
N GLU A 176 -4.11 -21.15 19.99
CA GLU A 176 -4.74 -21.94 18.93
C GLU A 176 -5.25 -21.02 17.81
N GLU A 177 -5.96 -19.95 18.17
CA GLU A 177 -6.44 -18.95 17.20
C GLU A 177 -5.27 -18.27 16.47
N ARG A 178 -4.19 -17.97 17.20
CA ARG A 178 -2.95 -17.44 16.62
C ARG A 178 -2.34 -18.41 15.61
N ALA A 179 -2.21 -19.68 15.95
CA ALA A 179 -1.65 -20.69 15.04
C ALA A 179 -2.52 -20.86 13.78
N LEU A 180 -3.85 -20.81 13.92
CA LEU A 180 -4.78 -20.85 12.79
C LEU A 180 -4.61 -19.64 11.87
N LEU A 181 -4.52 -18.42 12.42
CA LEU A 181 -4.32 -17.21 11.66
C LEU A 181 -2.97 -17.19 10.93
N GLN A 182 -1.90 -17.57 11.61
CA GLN A 182 -0.57 -17.70 11.00
C GLN A 182 -0.59 -18.68 9.83
N ARG A 183 -1.24 -19.84 10.02
CA ARG A 183 -1.36 -20.83 8.95
C ARG A 183 -2.18 -20.33 7.77
N ASP A 184 -3.33 -19.70 8.01
CA ASP A 184 -4.17 -19.14 6.94
C ASP A 184 -3.43 -18.02 6.17
N ALA A 185 -2.68 -17.17 6.86
CA ALA A 185 -1.86 -16.14 6.24
C ALA A 185 -0.76 -16.73 5.36
N PHE A 186 -0.04 -17.72 5.87
CA PHE A 186 0.95 -18.47 5.11
C PHE A 186 0.35 -19.11 3.85
N GLU A 187 -0.69 -19.92 4.00
CA GLU A 187 -1.25 -20.71 2.91
C GLU A 187 -1.80 -19.83 1.78
N ARG A 188 -2.45 -18.71 2.11
CA ARG A 188 -2.99 -17.76 1.10
C ARG A 188 -1.90 -17.06 0.30
N VAL A 189 -0.90 -16.50 0.98
CA VAL A 189 0.19 -15.78 0.31
C VAL A 189 1.00 -16.75 -0.53
N ASN A 190 1.31 -17.94 0.02
CA ASN A 190 2.06 -18.95 -0.70
C ASN A 190 1.28 -19.49 -1.90
N ALA A 191 -0.04 -19.69 -1.79
CA ALA A 191 -0.87 -20.10 -2.93
C ALA A 191 -0.87 -19.06 -4.05
N LEU A 192 -0.94 -17.75 -3.73
CA LEU A 192 -0.80 -16.69 -4.73
C LEU A 192 0.56 -16.76 -5.43
N VAL A 193 1.64 -16.78 -4.65
CA VAL A 193 3.02 -16.80 -5.18
C VAL A 193 3.27 -18.03 -6.04
N PHE A 194 2.82 -19.20 -5.59
CA PHE A 194 2.96 -20.46 -6.34
C PHE A 194 2.28 -20.36 -7.70
N ARG A 195 1.02 -19.95 -7.73
CA ARG A 195 0.23 -19.85 -8.98
C ARG A 195 0.77 -18.81 -9.96
N LEU A 196 1.45 -17.77 -9.46
CA LEU A 196 2.07 -16.73 -10.30
C LEU A 196 3.45 -17.12 -10.83
N ARG A 197 4.08 -18.18 -10.30
CA ARG A 197 5.39 -18.68 -10.75
C ARG A 197 5.31 -19.89 -11.67
N THR A 198 4.17 -20.56 -11.72
CA THR A 198 3.94 -21.77 -12.53
C THR A 198 3.34 -21.49 -13.91
N VAL A 199 3.25 -20.22 -14.31
CA VAL A 199 2.70 -19.75 -15.59
C VAL A 199 3.79 -19.05 -16.37
#